data_AF-A0AAD8UG26-F1
#
_entry.id   AF-A0AAD8UG26-F1
#
_cell.length_a   1.000
_cell.length_b   1.000
_cell.length_c   1.000
_cell.angle_alpha   90.00
_cell.angle_beta   90.00
_cell.angle_gamma   90.00
#
_symmetry.space_group_name_H-M   'P 1'
#
loop_
_entity.id
_entity.type
_entity.pdbx_description
1 polymer ?
#
loop_
_entity_poly.entity_id
_entity_poly.type
_entity_poly.pdbx_seq_one_letter_code
_entity_poly.pdbx_strand_id
1 'polypeptide(L)'
;MARGRKFYPSNKFIISCGTVTIDMRARRVLLIYNKRHAIYQMPKGRKDIGEDLLAAALRETREETGVTVKPVTLRLSTRATPAGGPSGAPEVSEEITDTEPIAVCHYPDPATGAMKMVFYFVAEGNCDLRPEGWTGEDRVKFDVSWVDVDEAANKLAFKEDGMVVTKALEDLRKSGYDI
;
A
#
# COMPACT_ATOMS: atom_id res chain seq x y z
N MET A 1 18.36 4.43 25.49
CA MET A 1 17.48 3.30 25.85
C MET A 1 16.20 3.39 25.03
N ALA A 2 15.75 2.29 24.41
CA ALA A 2 14.52 2.27 23.62
C ALA A 2 13.29 2.33 24.55
N ARG A 3 12.70 3.52 24.73
CA ARG A 3 11.42 3.66 25.43
C ARG A 3 10.32 3.01 24.58
N GLY A 4 9.44 2.23 25.20
CA GLY A 4 8.25 1.67 24.52
C GLY A 4 8.49 0.44 23.63
N ARG A 5 9.60 -0.29 23.78
CA ARG A 5 9.84 -1.55 23.05
C ARG A 5 8.75 -2.58 23.37
N LYS A 6 8.12 -3.14 22.35
CA LYS A 6 7.14 -4.24 22.45
C LYS A 6 7.71 -5.51 21.80
N PHE A 7 7.38 -6.67 22.36
CA PHE A 7 7.77 -7.97 21.83
C PHE A 7 6.57 -8.67 21.21
N TYR A 8 6.69 -9.05 19.93
CA TYR A 8 5.72 -9.85 19.21
C TYR A 8 6.45 -11.04 18.59
N PRO A 9 6.27 -12.28 19.10
CA PRO A 9 6.80 -13.47 18.43
C PRO A 9 6.09 -13.68 17.09
N SER A 10 6.66 -14.49 16.18
CA SER A 10 6.17 -14.67 14.81
C SER A 10 4.71 -15.09 14.69
N ASN A 11 4.18 -15.83 15.67
CA ASN A 11 2.77 -16.23 15.74
C ASN A 11 1.84 -15.15 16.31
N LYS A 12 2.36 -13.97 16.65
CA LYS A 12 1.64 -12.84 17.24
C LYS A 12 1.71 -11.56 16.41
N PHE A 13 2.31 -11.61 15.21
CA PHE A 13 2.20 -10.53 14.24
C PHE A 13 1.86 -11.06 12.85
N ILE A 14 1.34 -10.18 12.01
CA ILE A 14 1.00 -10.45 10.61
C ILE A 14 1.74 -9.43 9.74
N ILE A 15 2.45 -9.91 8.73
CA ILE A 15 2.95 -9.04 7.66
C ILE A 15 1.93 -9.06 6.53
N SER A 16 1.37 -7.88 6.26
CA SER A 16 0.48 -7.61 5.15
C SER A 16 1.09 -6.56 4.24
N CYS A 17 0.69 -6.60 2.98
CA CYS A 17 1.16 -5.68 1.95
C CYS A 17 -0.04 -5.18 1.14
N GLY A 18 0.00 -3.93 0.69
CA GLY A 18 -1.04 -3.32 -0.13
C GLY A 18 -0.50 -2.21 -1.01
N THR A 19 -1.35 -1.69 -1.89
CA THR A 19 -0.95 -0.59 -2.79
C THR A 19 -1.83 0.63 -2.63
N VAL A 20 -1.21 1.80 -2.74
CA VAL A 20 -1.89 2.99 -3.26
C VAL A 20 -1.79 2.88 -4.78
N THR A 21 -2.81 2.28 -5.41
CA THR A 21 -2.85 2.14 -6.86
C THR A 21 -3.47 3.39 -7.47
N ILE A 22 -2.76 4.00 -8.42
CA ILE A 22 -3.16 5.27 -9.05
C ILE A 22 -3.22 5.08 -10.57
N ASP A 23 -4.29 5.59 -11.19
CA ASP A 23 -4.31 5.90 -12.62
C ASP A 23 -3.87 7.35 -12.78
N MET A 24 -2.64 7.55 -13.24
CA MET A 24 -2.03 8.89 -13.36
C MET A 24 -2.77 9.77 -14.36
N ARG A 25 -3.24 9.17 -15.46
CA ARG A 25 -3.95 9.89 -16.53
C ARG A 25 -5.33 10.33 -16.07
N ALA A 26 -6.05 9.45 -15.37
CA ALA A 26 -7.39 9.75 -14.88
C ALA A 26 -7.38 10.50 -13.53
N ARG A 27 -6.22 10.61 -12.88
CA ARG A 27 -6.04 11.17 -11.54
C ARG A 27 -6.97 10.51 -10.52
N ARG A 28 -6.96 9.18 -10.49
CA ARG A 28 -7.82 8.38 -9.60
C ARG A 28 -7.04 7.35 -8.81
N VAL A 29 -7.45 7.14 -7.56
CA VAL A 29 -6.97 6.09 -6.67
C VAL A 29 -7.95 4.91 -6.69
N LEU A 30 -7.42 3.70 -6.81
CA LEU A 30 -8.17 2.46 -6.67
C LEU A 30 -8.43 2.15 -5.19
N LEU A 31 -9.70 2.14 -4.81
CA LEU A 31 -10.18 1.69 -3.51
C LEU A 31 -11.07 0.45 -3.66
N ILE A 32 -11.24 -0.29 -2.57
CA ILE A 32 -12.23 -1.34 -2.45
C ILE A 32 -13.23 -1.02 -1.35
N TYR A 33 -14.51 -1.30 -1.62
CA TYR A 33 -15.54 -1.33 -0.60
C TYR A 33 -15.70 -2.76 -0.08
N ASN A 34 -15.36 -2.96 1.19
CA ASN A 34 -15.54 -4.23 1.87
C ASN A 34 -17.00 -4.39 2.30
N LYS A 35 -17.76 -5.24 1.61
CA LYS A 35 -19.20 -5.46 1.85
C LYS A 35 -19.50 -6.02 3.23
N ARG A 36 -18.60 -6.82 3.79
CA ARG A 36 -18.76 -7.42 5.12
C ARG A 36 -18.64 -6.39 6.23
N HIS A 37 -17.70 -5.45 6.09
CA HIS A 37 -17.41 -4.44 7.11
C HIS A 37 -18.04 -3.08 6.81
N ALA A 38 -18.62 -2.92 5.62
CA ALA A 38 -19.21 -1.69 5.13
C ALA A 38 -18.23 -0.49 5.13
N ILE A 39 -16.96 -0.74 4.80
CA ILE A 39 -15.90 0.27 4.79
C ILE A 39 -15.18 0.35 3.45
N TYR A 40 -14.68 1.55 3.11
CA TYR A 40 -13.68 1.71 2.08
C TYR A 40 -12.27 1.52 2.66
N GLN A 41 -11.44 0.79 1.92
CA GLN A 41 -10.04 0.55 2.25
C GLN A 41 -9.21 0.45 0.96
N MET A 42 -7.90 0.52 1.08
CA MET A 42 -6.99 0.12 0.00
C MET A 42 -6.93 -1.41 -0.11
N PRO A 43 -6.64 -1.97 -1.31
CA PRO A 43 -6.42 -3.40 -1.45
C PRO A 43 -5.15 -3.83 -0.71
N LYS A 44 -5.26 -4.93 0.04
CA LYS A 44 -4.18 -5.45 0.89
C LYS A 44 -4.48 -6.87 1.37
N GLY A 45 -3.44 -7.68 1.48
CA GLY A 45 -3.55 -8.99 2.12
C GLY A 45 -2.24 -9.46 2.72
N ARG A 46 -2.18 -10.73 3.13
CA ARG A 46 -1.05 -11.28 3.87
C ARG A 46 -0.01 -11.77 2.87
N LYS A 47 1.27 -11.51 3.12
CA LYS A 47 2.30 -12.11 2.27
C LYS A 47 2.35 -13.63 2.46
N ASP A 48 2.73 -14.33 1.42
CA ASP A 48 3.04 -15.75 1.48
C ASP A 48 4.43 -16.02 2.08
N ILE A 49 4.70 -17.26 2.47
CA ILE A 49 6.02 -17.66 2.97
C ILE A 49 7.04 -17.58 1.83
N GLY A 50 8.15 -16.88 2.06
CA GLY A 50 9.18 -16.66 1.04
C GLY A 50 8.86 -15.54 0.03
N GLU A 51 7.66 -14.96 0.07
CA GLU A 51 7.26 -13.87 -0.83
C GLU A 51 7.87 -12.53 -0.41
N ASP A 52 8.33 -11.77 -1.41
CA ASP A 52 8.75 -10.38 -1.28
C ASP A 52 7.57 -9.45 -0.95
N LEU A 53 7.82 -8.36 -0.23
CA LEU A 53 6.74 -7.47 0.24
C LEU A 53 6.06 -6.72 -0.90
N LEU A 54 6.83 -6.24 -1.89
CA LEU A 54 6.27 -5.56 -3.05
C LEU A 54 5.52 -6.55 -3.93
N ALA A 55 6.09 -7.74 -4.17
CA ALA A 55 5.41 -8.81 -4.89
C ALA A 55 4.04 -9.16 -4.26
N ALA A 56 3.98 -9.28 -2.94
CA ALA A 56 2.74 -9.50 -2.21
C ALA A 56 1.74 -8.35 -2.41
N ALA A 57 2.17 -7.09 -2.34
CA ALA A 57 1.28 -5.95 -2.56
C ALA A 57 0.64 -5.96 -3.96
N LEU A 58 1.43 -6.28 -4.99
CA LEU A 58 0.96 -6.35 -6.38
C LEU A 58 -0.01 -7.53 -6.59
N ARG A 59 0.33 -8.72 -6.04
CA ARG A 59 -0.53 -9.91 -6.09
C ARG A 59 -1.88 -9.65 -5.43
N GLU A 60 -1.87 -9.18 -4.19
CA GLU A 60 -3.08 -8.92 -3.40
C GLU A 60 -3.97 -7.87 -4.07
N THR A 61 -3.36 -6.83 -4.66
CA THR A 61 -4.11 -5.83 -5.45
C THR A 61 -4.83 -6.49 -6.62
N ARG A 62 -4.15 -7.36 -7.36
CA ARG A 62 -4.76 -8.09 -8.48
C ARG A 62 -5.82 -9.08 -8.01
N GLU A 63 -5.63 -9.77 -6.90
CA GLU A 63 -6.60 -10.76 -6.39
C GLU A 63 -7.89 -10.06 -5.91
N GLU A 64 -7.77 -9.02 -5.08
CA GLU A 64 -8.94 -8.34 -4.50
C GLU A 64 -9.71 -7.49 -5.52
N THR A 65 -9.06 -7.03 -6.59
CA THR A 65 -9.66 -6.06 -7.54
C THR A 65 -9.72 -6.53 -8.98
N GLY A 66 -8.91 -7.53 -9.36
CA GLY A 66 -8.61 -7.92 -10.74
C GLY A 66 -7.86 -6.89 -11.58
N VAL A 67 -7.43 -5.77 -11.00
CA VAL A 67 -6.63 -4.76 -11.70
C VAL A 67 -5.18 -5.23 -11.73
N THR A 68 -4.62 -5.36 -12.93
CA THR A 68 -3.18 -5.55 -13.10
C THR A 68 -2.47 -4.22 -12.85
N VAL A 69 -1.48 -4.26 -11.96
CA VAL A 69 -0.73 -3.07 -11.54
C VAL A 69 0.76 -3.25 -11.72
N LYS A 70 1.48 -2.13 -11.87
CA LYS A 70 2.95 -2.12 -11.93
C LYS A 70 3.51 -1.21 -10.85
N PRO A 71 4.62 -1.56 -10.20
CA PRO A 71 5.24 -0.69 -9.21
C PRO A 71 5.69 0.63 -9.85
N VAL A 72 5.58 1.73 -9.10
CA VAL A 72 6.05 3.05 -9.52
C VAL A 72 7.32 3.39 -8.77
N THR A 73 8.38 3.75 -9.50
CA THR A 73 9.62 4.21 -8.89
C THR A 73 9.50 5.68 -8.50
N LEU A 74 9.85 5.98 -7.25
CA LEU A 74 9.66 7.29 -6.61
C LEU A 74 10.95 7.79 -5.97
N ARG A 75 11.11 9.12 -5.91
CA ARG A 75 12.08 9.82 -5.07
C ARG A 75 11.60 9.82 -3.62
N LEU A 76 11.88 8.73 -2.92
CA LEU A 76 11.40 8.49 -1.56
C LEU A 76 12.32 9.10 -0.52
N SER A 77 11.73 9.67 0.54
CA SER A 77 12.43 9.87 1.81
C SER A 77 12.32 8.57 2.62
N THR A 78 13.38 7.76 2.67
CA THR A 78 13.39 6.45 3.34
C THR A 78 14.60 6.27 4.25
N ARG A 79 14.41 5.48 5.31
CA ARG A 79 15.47 5.08 6.25
C ARG A 79 16.17 3.78 5.83
N ALA A 80 15.83 3.24 4.65
CA ALA A 80 16.56 2.15 4.05
C ALA A 80 17.99 2.59 3.67
N THR A 81 18.95 1.70 3.89
CA THR A 81 20.36 1.94 3.55
C THR A 81 20.57 1.69 2.06
N PRO A 82 21.05 2.68 1.28
CA PRO A 82 21.36 2.47 -0.14
C PRO A 82 22.45 1.39 -0.31
N ALA A 83 22.23 0.46 -1.23
CA ALA A 83 23.22 -0.56 -1.55
C ALA A 83 24.50 0.08 -2.13
N GLY A 84 25.66 -0.23 -1.54
CA GLY A 84 26.94 0.34 -1.99
C GLY A 84 27.12 1.84 -1.70
N GLY A 85 26.26 2.42 -0.86
CA GLY A 85 26.36 3.83 -0.48
C GLY A 85 27.65 4.16 0.28
N PRO A 86 28.11 5.43 0.24
CA PRO A 86 29.30 5.86 0.96
C PRO A 86 29.13 5.69 2.47
N SER A 87 30.23 5.43 3.17
CA SER A 87 30.26 5.49 4.64
C SER A 87 29.86 6.90 5.08
N GLY A 88 28.77 7.02 5.84
CA GLY A 88 28.20 8.32 6.25
C GLY A 88 26.98 8.77 5.44
N ALA A 89 26.28 7.87 4.75
CA ALA A 89 24.97 8.16 4.18
C ALA A 89 24.02 8.79 5.23
N PRO A 90 23.14 9.72 4.83
CA PRO A 90 22.21 10.37 5.75
C PRO A 90 21.28 9.36 6.41
N GLU A 91 20.79 9.69 7.61
CA GLU A 91 19.85 8.86 8.36
C GLU A 91 18.54 8.62 7.59
N VAL A 92 18.17 9.56 6.72
CA VAL A 92 17.08 9.46 5.76
C VAL A 92 17.65 9.76 4.37
N SER A 93 17.55 8.79 3.46
CA SER A 93 17.88 8.96 2.05
C SER A 93 16.73 9.69 1.36
N GLU A 94 17.01 10.79 0.65
CA GLU A 94 15.97 11.57 -0.06
C GLU A 94 16.19 11.68 -1.58
N GLU A 95 17.36 11.23 -2.05
CA GLU A 95 17.78 11.33 -3.46
C GLU A 95 17.72 9.99 -4.20
N ILE A 96 17.35 8.91 -3.51
CA ILE A 96 17.24 7.59 -4.14
C ILE A 96 15.87 7.45 -4.83
N THR A 97 15.92 6.86 -6.02
CA THR A 97 14.72 6.53 -6.80
C THR A 97 14.51 5.02 -6.68
N ASP A 98 13.48 4.61 -5.94
CA ASP A 98 13.24 3.20 -5.61
C ASP A 98 11.73 2.90 -5.47
N THR A 99 11.39 1.65 -5.16
CA THR A 99 10.04 1.14 -4.89
C THR A 99 9.88 0.67 -3.44
N GLU A 100 10.71 1.14 -2.50
CA GLU A 100 10.54 0.91 -1.06
C GLU A 100 9.11 1.23 -0.58
N PRO A 101 8.62 0.58 0.51
CA PRO A 101 7.32 0.89 1.06
C PRO A 101 7.26 2.33 1.54
N ILE A 102 6.19 3.03 1.16
CA ILE A 102 6.01 4.46 1.48
C ILE A 102 5.50 4.67 2.91
N ALA A 103 4.84 3.68 3.49
CA ALA A 103 4.25 3.75 4.82
C ALA A 103 3.97 2.37 5.40
N VAL A 104 3.81 2.32 6.73
CA VAL A 104 3.29 1.15 7.44
C VAL A 104 2.18 1.57 8.41
N CYS A 105 1.01 0.95 8.29
CA CYS A 105 -0.04 1.03 9.31
C CYS A 105 0.01 -0.23 10.18
N HIS A 106 -0.18 -0.10 11.48
CA HIS A 106 -0.19 -1.25 12.37
C HIS A 106 -1.29 -1.20 13.43
N TYR A 107 -1.96 -2.32 13.65
CA TYR A 107 -3.10 -2.43 14.56
C TYR A 107 -3.34 -3.89 14.98
N PRO A 108 -3.97 -4.15 16.15
CA PRO A 108 -4.40 -5.50 16.50
C PRO A 108 -5.47 -6.00 15.52
N ASP A 109 -5.20 -7.13 14.88
CA ASP A 109 -6.13 -7.78 13.96
C ASP A 109 -7.42 -8.18 14.70
N PRO A 110 -8.62 -7.71 14.28
CA PRO A 110 -9.85 -7.94 15.01
C PRO A 110 -10.22 -9.42 15.17
N ALA A 111 -9.77 -10.29 14.26
CA ALA A 111 -10.12 -11.71 14.29
C ALA A 111 -9.19 -12.52 15.20
N THR A 112 -7.90 -12.18 15.24
CA THR A 112 -6.86 -13.00 15.90
C THR A 112 -6.17 -12.31 17.07
N GLY A 113 -6.29 -10.99 17.19
CA GLY A 113 -5.54 -10.16 18.12
C GLY A 113 -4.05 -10.02 17.81
N ALA A 114 -3.55 -10.62 16.72
CA ALA A 114 -2.17 -10.49 16.30
C ALA A 114 -1.88 -9.05 15.85
N MET A 115 -0.68 -8.54 16.11
CA MET A 115 -0.28 -7.21 15.64
C MET A 115 -0.11 -7.25 14.12
N LYS A 116 -1.06 -6.69 13.38
CA LYS A 116 -0.98 -6.59 11.93
C LYS A 116 -0.14 -5.39 11.56
N MET A 117 0.79 -5.57 10.63
CA MET A 117 1.59 -4.52 10.01
C MET A 117 1.31 -4.56 8.51
N VAL A 118 0.81 -3.46 7.96
CA VAL A 118 0.47 -3.33 6.54
C VAL A 118 1.46 -2.37 5.90
N PHE A 119 2.35 -2.90 5.06
CA PHE A 119 3.28 -2.12 4.27
C PHE A 119 2.62 -1.70 2.97
N TYR A 120 2.62 -0.40 2.69
CA TYR A 120 2.00 0.14 1.49
C TYR A 120 3.04 0.59 0.48
N PHE A 121 2.81 0.23 -0.78
CA PHE A 121 3.62 0.59 -1.94
C PHE A 121 2.81 1.45 -2.91
N VAL A 122 3.47 2.16 -3.82
CA VAL A 122 2.78 2.89 -4.89
C VAL A 122 2.83 2.06 -6.17
N ALA A 123 1.68 1.93 -6.82
CA ALA A 123 1.55 1.20 -8.07
C ALA A 123 0.69 1.98 -9.07
N GLU A 124 0.94 1.76 -10.35
CA GLU A 124 0.15 2.31 -11.44
C GLU A 124 -0.84 1.25 -11.94
N GLY A 125 -2.09 1.66 -12.10
CA GLY A 125 -3.16 0.87 -12.72
C GLY A 125 -3.91 1.70 -13.74
N ASN A 126 -4.80 1.05 -14.52
CA ASN A 126 -5.60 1.71 -15.54
C ASN A 126 -7.08 1.48 -15.26
N CYS A 127 -7.84 2.57 -15.05
CA CYS A 127 -9.25 2.49 -14.69
C CYS A 127 -10.18 2.09 -15.84
N ASP A 128 -9.72 2.19 -17.10
CA ASP A 128 -10.48 1.79 -18.28
C ASP A 128 -10.38 0.29 -18.57
N LEU A 129 -9.36 -0.37 -18.00
CA LEU A 129 -9.20 -1.81 -18.19
C LEU A 129 -10.18 -2.56 -17.29
N ARG A 130 -10.93 -3.47 -17.91
CA ARG A 130 -11.78 -4.37 -17.15
C ARG A 130 -10.91 -5.30 -16.31
N PRO A 131 -11.27 -5.54 -15.04
CA PRO A 131 -10.57 -6.50 -14.21
C PRO A 131 -10.49 -7.89 -14.86
N GLU A 132 -9.27 -8.37 -15.12
CA GLU A 132 -9.01 -9.70 -15.67
C GLU A 132 -8.70 -10.68 -14.54
N GLY A 133 -9.36 -11.84 -14.54
CA GLY A 133 -9.11 -12.87 -13.52
C GLY A 133 -9.67 -12.57 -12.14
N TRP A 134 -10.51 -11.52 -11.98
CA TRP A 134 -11.22 -11.27 -10.72
C TRP A 134 -12.23 -12.40 -10.48
N THR A 135 -11.91 -13.33 -9.57
CA THR A 135 -12.70 -14.54 -9.34
C THR A 135 -14.01 -14.24 -8.59
N GLY A 136 -14.93 -15.21 -8.57
CA GLY A 136 -16.23 -15.05 -7.93
C GLY A 136 -16.16 -14.79 -6.41
N GLU A 137 -15.17 -15.36 -5.72
CA GLU A 137 -15.08 -15.25 -4.25
C GLU A 137 -14.75 -13.83 -3.78
N ASP A 138 -13.88 -13.12 -4.49
CA ASP A 138 -13.48 -11.76 -4.10
C ASP A 138 -14.48 -10.71 -4.58
N ARG A 139 -15.15 -10.93 -5.72
CA ARG A 139 -16.30 -10.12 -6.15
C ARG A 139 -17.46 -10.15 -5.15
N VAL A 140 -17.62 -11.26 -4.42
CA VAL A 140 -18.63 -11.37 -3.36
C VAL A 140 -18.24 -10.53 -2.14
N LYS A 141 -16.94 -10.35 -1.87
CA LYS A 141 -16.45 -9.61 -0.70
C LYS A 141 -16.30 -8.11 -0.97
N PHE A 142 -15.88 -7.74 -2.19
CA PHE A 142 -15.43 -6.40 -2.52
C PHE A 142 -16.16 -5.81 -3.73
N ASP A 143 -16.41 -4.52 -3.68
CA ASP A 143 -16.64 -3.71 -4.88
C ASP A 143 -15.43 -2.82 -5.15
N VAL A 144 -15.05 -2.70 -6.42
CA VAL A 144 -13.94 -1.86 -6.87
C VAL A 144 -14.45 -0.45 -7.16
N SER A 145 -13.75 0.56 -6.66
CA SER A 145 -14.08 1.97 -6.88
C SER A 145 -12.83 2.77 -7.22
N TRP A 146 -12.81 3.40 -8.39
CA TRP A 146 -11.83 4.43 -8.73
C TRP A 146 -12.34 5.79 -8.25
N VAL A 147 -11.59 6.45 -7.38
CA VAL A 147 -11.97 7.68 -6.69
C VAL A 147 -11.00 8.78 -7.06
N ASP A 148 -11.47 10.01 -7.22
CA ASP A 148 -10.60 11.15 -7.47
C ASP A 148 -9.50 11.26 -6.39
N VAL A 149 -8.28 11.61 -6.78
CA VAL A 149 -7.13 11.73 -5.88
C VAL A 149 -7.39 12.70 -4.71
N ASP A 150 -8.19 13.75 -4.93
CA ASP A 150 -8.50 14.75 -3.90
C ASP A 150 -9.53 14.23 -2.89
N GLU A 151 -10.31 13.21 -3.26
CA GLU A 151 -11.36 12.63 -2.42
C GLU A 151 -10.92 11.33 -1.73
N ALA A 152 -9.97 10.60 -2.33
CA ALA A 152 -9.62 9.23 -1.95
C ALA A 152 -9.23 9.11 -0.47
N ALA A 153 -8.39 10.01 0.04
CA ALA A 153 -7.95 10.00 1.44
C ALA A 153 -9.11 10.14 2.43
N ASN A 154 -10.11 10.97 2.10
CA ASN A 154 -11.27 11.21 2.95
C ASN A 154 -12.33 10.11 2.87
N LYS A 155 -12.31 9.31 1.80
CA LYS A 155 -13.25 8.19 1.61
C LYS A 155 -12.89 6.97 2.45
N LEU A 156 -11.60 6.81 2.79
CA LEU A 156 -11.09 5.70 3.58
C LEU A 156 -11.66 5.70 5.01
N ALA A 157 -11.98 4.52 5.53
CA ALA A 157 -12.62 4.42 6.85
C ALA A 157 -11.71 4.80 8.03
N PHE A 158 -10.40 4.66 7.85
CA PHE A 158 -9.40 5.01 8.87
C PHE A 158 -8.54 6.17 8.40
N LYS A 159 -8.36 7.16 9.27
CA LYS A 159 -7.60 8.37 8.97
C LYS A 159 -6.15 8.05 8.61
N GLU A 160 -5.56 7.06 9.28
CA GLU A 160 -4.20 6.60 9.04
C GLU A 160 -4.02 6.06 7.62
N ASP A 161 -4.99 5.30 7.11
CA ASP A 161 -4.98 4.85 5.71
C ASP A 161 -5.09 6.07 4.76
N GLY A 162 -5.88 7.09 5.11
CA GLY A 162 -5.92 8.37 4.39
C GLY A 162 -4.57 9.08 4.35
N MET A 163 -3.80 9.07 5.44
CA MET A 163 -2.44 9.63 5.50
C MET A 163 -1.48 8.89 4.56
N VAL A 164 -1.65 7.58 4.36
CA VAL A 164 -0.87 6.81 3.38
C VAL A 164 -1.12 7.32 1.96
N VAL A 165 -2.39 7.56 1.59
CA VAL A 165 -2.74 8.12 0.28
C VAL A 165 -2.15 9.52 0.11
N THR A 166 -2.31 10.40 1.10
CA THR A 166 -1.72 11.75 1.05
C THR A 166 -0.20 11.70 0.83
N LYS A 167 0.51 10.86 1.60
CA LYS A 167 1.95 10.68 1.44
C LYS A 167 2.32 10.15 0.04
N ALA A 168 1.56 9.20 -0.50
CA ALA A 168 1.79 8.68 -1.85
C ALA A 168 1.72 9.78 -2.91
N LEU A 169 0.70 10.65 -2.83
CA LEU A 169 0.52 11.77 -3.76
C LEU A 169 1.65 12.81 -3.62
N GLU A 170 2.11 13.07 -2.40
CA GLU A 170 3.28 13.92 -2.16
C GLU A 170 4.56 13.34 -2.77
N ASP A 171 4.82 12.06 -2.55
CA ASP A 171 6.00 11.36 -3.10
C ASP A 171 5.95 11.33 -4.64
N LEU A 172 4.77 11.16 -5.24
CA LEU A 172 4.57 11.24 -6.69
C LEU A 172 4.87 12.63 -7.25
N ARG A 173 4.31 13.68 -6.66
CA ARG A 173 4.60 15.07 -7.06
C ARG A 173 6.08 15.39 -6.88
N LYS A 174 6.66 14.99 -5.75
CA LYS A 174 8.11 15.11 -5.49
C LYS A 174 8.92 14.34 -6.54
N SER A 175 8.39 13.27 -7.12
CA SER A 175 9.04 12.48 -8.18
C SER A 175 8.82 13.03 -9.59
N GLY A 176 7.99 14.07 -9.76
CA GLY A 176 7.73 14.73 -11.04
C GLY A 176 6.54 14.18 -11.83
N TYR A 177 5.69 13.34 -11.20
CA TYR A 177 4.43 12.90 -11.81
C TYR A 177 3.38 14.01 -11.67
N ASP A 178 2.57 14.19 -12.71
CA ASP A 178 1.43 15.13 -12.71
C ASP A 178 0.21 14.47 -12.08
N ILE A 179 -0.01 14.72 -10.79
CA ILE A 179 -1.07 14.12 -9.96
C ILE A 179 -1.56 15.07 -8.86
#